data_AF-A0A6B1HUK7-F1
#
_entry.id   AF-A0A6B1HUK7-F1
#
_cell.length_a   1.000
_cell.length_b   1.000
_cell.length_c   1.000
_cell.angle_alpha   90.00
_cell.angle_beta   90.00
_cell.angle_gamma   90.00
#
_symmetry.space_group_name_H-M   'P 1'
#
loop_
_entity.id
_entity.type
_entity.pdbx_description
1 polymer ?
#
loop_
_entity_poly.entity_id
_entity_poly.type
_entity_poly.pdbx_seq_one_letter_code
_entity_poly.pdbx_strand_id
1 'polypeptide(L)' 'MRFFNTAGPIQSQHHYHIPPLERLDLDGVRTLIRQQKYFVLHAPRQTGKTSALLALRDLLNAE' A
#
# COMPACT_ATOMS: atom_id res chain seq x y z
N MET A 1 18.90 0.40 -14.81
CA MET A 1 17.63 0.28 -15.56
C MET A 1 16.57 -0.27 -14.62
N ARG A 2 15.35 0.28 -14.61
CA ARG A 2 14.25 -0.23 -13.77
C ARG A 2 13.56 -1.43 -14.43
N PHE A 3 12.89 -2.28 -13.65
CA PHE A 3 12.15 -3.45 -14.14
C PHE A 3 10.82 -3.65 -13.39
N PHE A 4 9.92 -4.48 -13.90
CA PHE A 4 8.67 -4.80 -13.20
C PHE A 4 8.89 -5.91 -12.18
N ASN A 5 8.45 -5.69 -10.94
CA ASN A 5 8.47 -6.71 -9.91
C ASN A 5 7.09 -7.38 -9.79
N THR A 6 7.07 -8.71 -9.74
CA THR A 6 5.84 -9.51 -9.60
C THR A 6 5.72 -10.17 -8.22
N ALA A 7 6.75 -10.11 -7.36
CA ALA A 7 6.75 -10.78 -6.06
C ALA A 7 7.35 -9.93 -4.95
N GLY A 8 6.76 -9.96 -3.77
CA GLY A 8 7.21 -9.17 -2.63
C GLY A 8 6.94 -7.66 -2.77
N PRO A 9 7.47 -6.85 -1.84
CA PRO A 9 7.29 -5.40 -1.85
C PRO A 9 7.99 -4.71 -3.03
N ILE A 10 7.49 -3.53 -3.38
CA ILE A 10 8.11 -2.67 -4.40
C ILE A 10 9.31 -1.94 -3.79
N GLN A 11 10.43 -1.93 -4.50
CA GLN A 11 11.60 -1.12 -4.20
C GLN A 11 11.66 0.02 -5.22
N SER A 12 11.29 1.24 -4.82
CA SER A 12 11.09 2.36 -5.75
C SER A 12 12.31 2.73 -6.60
N GLN A 13 13.52 2.41 -6.12
CA GLN A 13 14.77 2.63 -6.84
C GLN A 13 14.97 1.64 -8.00
N HIS A 14 14.44 0.43 -7.88
CA HIS A 14 14.68 -0.67 -8.83
C HIS A 14 13.43 -0.99 -9.68
N HIS A 15 12.24 -0.74 -9.16
CA HIS A 15 11.00 -1.22 -9.75
C HIS A 15 10.16 -0.10 -10.40
N TYR A 16 9.60 -0.38 -11.57
CA TYR A 16 8.49 0.42 -12.11
C TYR A 16 7.25 0.22 -11.22
N HIS A 17 6.67 1.33 -10.79
CA HIS A 17 5.49 1.34 -9.93
C HIS A 17 4.75 2.66 -10.04
N ILE A 18 3.46 2.64 -9.67
CA ILE A 18 2.72 3.85 -9.32
C ILE A 18 2.79 4.07 -7.80
N PRO A 19 2.58 5.30 -7.32
CA PRO A 19 2.60 5.59 -5.89
C PRO A 19 1.69 4.63 -5.10
N PRO A 20 2.19 3.97 -4.03
CA PRO A 20 1.44 2.93 -3.35
C PRO A 20 0.21 3.45 -2.59
N LEU A 21 0.27 4.70 -2.08
CA LEU A 21 -0.82 5.31 -1.32
C LEU A 21 -1.99 5.77 -2.21
N GLU A 22 -1.74 6.15 -3.46
CA GLU A 22 -2.80 6.52 -4.43
C GLU A 22 -3.74 5.34 -4.75
N ARG A 23 -3.33 4.12 -4.39
CA ARG A 23 -4.13 2.90 -4.59
C ARG A 23 -5.10 2.62 -3.43
N LEU A 24 -5.05 3.42 -2.37
CA LEU A 24 -5.87 3.26 -1.18
C LEU A 24 -6.88 4.42 -1.08
N ASP A 25 -8.10 4.11 -0.71
CA ASP A 25 -9.03 5.09 -0.17
C ASP A 25 -8.58 5.47 1.25
N LEU A 26 -7.71 6.47 1.36
CA LEU A 26 -7.12 6.88 2.64
C LEU A 26 -8.15 7.43 3.61
N ASP A 27 -9.17 8.14 3.13
CA ASP A 27 -10.23 8.69 3.98
C ASP A 27 -11.10 7.58 4.56
N GLY A 28 -11.45 6.58 3.74
CA GLY A 28 -12.12 5.36 4.18
C GLY A 28 -11.31 4.59 5.21
N VAL A 29 -10.02 4.35 4.93
CA VAL A 29 -9.11 3.66 5.85
C VAL A 29 -8.95 4.41 7.17
N ARG A 30 -8.73 5.72 7.15
CA ARG A 30 -8.64 6.55 8.37
C ARG A 30 -9.92 6.52 9.19
N THR A 31 -11.08 6.46 8.53
CA THR A 31 -12.37 6.32 9.21
C THR A 31 -12.49 4.98 9.91
N LEU A 32 -12.05 3.88 9.29
CA LEU A 32 -12.01 2.55 9.90
C LEU A 32 -11.06 2.50 11.10
N ILE A 33 -9.86 3.08 10.98
CA ILE A 33 -8.87 3.16 12.07
C ILE A 33 -9.42 3.94 13.26
N ARG A 34 -10.00 5.13 13.04
CA ARG A 34 -10.62 5.94 14.11
C ARG A 34 -11.74 5.19 14.84
N GLN A 35 -12.45 4.32 14.14
CA GLN A 35 -13.49 3.46 14.70
C GLN A 35 -12.95 2.15 15.32
N GLN A 36 -11.63 1.97 15.37
CA GLN A 36 -10.96 0.76 15.86
C GLN A 36 -11.42 -0.53 15.13
N LYS A 37 -11.72 -0.42 13.84
CA LYS A 37 -12.18 -1.54 13.02
C LYS A 37 -11.01 -2.20 12.29
N TYR A 38 -11.08 -3.53 12.20
CA TYR A 38 -10.27 -4.27 11.26
C TYR A 38 -10.83 -4.16 9.84
N PHE A 39 -9.96 -4.19 8.83
CA PHE A 39 -10.35 -4.14 7.43
C PHE A 39 -9.49 -5.09 6.58
N VAL A 40 -10.02 -5.48 5.44
CA VAL A 40 -9.36 -6.38 4.49
C VAL A 40 -9.15 -5.63 3.17
N LEU A 41 -7.90 -5.58 2.71
CA LEU A 41 -7.59 -5.05 1.38
C LEU A 41 -7.82 -6.12 0.31
N HIS A 42 -9.02 -6.14 -0.27
CA HIS A 42 -9.36 -7.08 -1.34
C HIS A 42 -8.87 -6.57 -2.71
N ALA A 43 -7.91 -7.28 -3.31
CA ALA A 43 -7.46 -7.04 -4.68
C ALA A 43 -6.83 -8.32 -5.28
N PRO A 44 -6.73 -8.46 -6.62
CA PRO A 44 -6.11 -9.63 -7.26
C PRO A 44 -4.69 -9.92 -6.79
N ARG A 45 -4.17 -11.14 -7.04
CA ARG A 45 -2.79 -11.50 -6.68
C ARG A 45 -1.79 -10.56 -7.36
N GLN A 46 -0.67 -10.28 -6.69
CA GLN A 46 0.45 -9.49 -7.23
C GLN A 46 0.11 -8.04 -7.64
N THR A 47 -0.95 -7.45 -7.08
CA THR A 47 -1.39 -6.06 -7.35
C THR A 47 -0.79 -5.01 -6.40
N GLY A 48 0.27 -5.36 -5.66
CA GLY A 48 0.95 -4.43 -4.76
C GLY A 48 0.28 -4.21 -3.40
N LYS A 49 -0.65 -5.07 -2.98
CA LYS A 49 -1.30 -4.99 -1.65
C LYS A 49 -0.32 -4.84 -0.49
N THR A 50 0.73 -5.67 -0.47
CA THR A 50 1.77 -5.61 0.57
C THR A 50 2.50 -4.26 0.55
N SER A 51 2.88 -3.78 -0.64
CA SER A 51 3.54 -2.47 -0.79
C SER A 51 2.65 -1.32 -0.32
N ALA A 52 1.35 -1.37 -0.63
CA ALA A 52 0.38 -0.37 -0.19
C ALA A 52 0.22 -0.35 1.34
N LEU A 53 0.12 -1.51 1.98
CA LEU A 53 0.01 -1.60 3.44
C LEU A 53 1.30 -1.20 4.17
N LEU A 54 2.47 -1.48 3.60
CA LEU A 54 3.75 -1.00 4.15
C LEU A 54 3.84 0.53 4.05
N ALA A 55 3.47 1.11 2.92
CA ALA A 55 3.43 2.57 2.76
C ALA A 55 2.42 3.22 3.72
N LEU A 56 1.25 2.60 3.91
CA LEU A 56 0.25 3.06 4.89
C LEU A 56 0.80 3.04 6.31
N ARG A 57 1.48 1.95 6.72
CA ARG A 57 2.16 1.88 8.03
C ARG A 57 3.15 3.02 8.20
N ASP A 58 4.00 3.24 7.20
CA ASP A 58 5.04 4.27 7.27
C ASP A 58 4.45 5.68 7.34
N LEU A 59 3.36 5.94 6.59
CA LEU A 59 2.60 7.18 6.69
C LEU A 59 2.05 7.38 8.11
N LEU A 60 1.32 6.40 8.65
CA LEU A 60 0.69 6.50 9.97
C LEU A 60 1.71 6.65 11.11
N ASN A 61 2.91 6.06 10.97
CA ASN A 61 3.98 6.18 11.96
C ASN A 61 4.71 7.53 11.91
N ALA A 62 4.57 8.29 10.81
CA ALA A 62 5.17 9.61 10.65
C ALA A 62 4.22 10.75 11.06
N GLU A 63 2.95 10.44 11.35
CA GLU A 63 1.94 11.35 11.91
C GLU A 63 2.11 11.52 13.43
#